data_AF-A0A166M764-F1
#
_entry.id   AF-A0A166M764-F1
#
_cell.length_a   1.000
_cell.length_b   1.000
_cell.length_c   1.000
_cell.angle_alpha   90.00
_cell.angle_beta   90.00
_cell.angle_gamma   90.00
#
_symmetry.space_group_name_H-M   'P 1'
#
loop_
_entity.id
_entity.type
_entity.pdbx_description
1 polymer ?
#
loop_
_entity_poly.entity_id
_entity_poly.type
_entity_poly.pdbx_seq_one_letter_code
_entity_poly.pdbx_strand_id
1 'polypeptide(L)' 'RRPEPHLIAEAIAAFSYNNKAGRQSSLQPLSKAMMPGITMVGSAPVFYNIPVTQELLTAIITA' A
#
# COMPACT_ATOMS: atom_id res chain seq x y z
N ARG A 1 15.06 14.45 -2.00
CA ARG A 1 14.25 13.26 -2.39
C ARG A 1 12.80 13.53 -2.02
N ARG A 2 11.82 13.14 -2.84
CA ARG A 2 10.41 13.14 -2.43
C ARG A 2 10.16 11.80 -1.73
N PRO A 3 9.79 11.77 -0.45
CA PRO A 3 9.62 10.51 0.27
C PRO A 3 8.24 9.88 0.04
N GLU A 4 7.26 10.66 -0.42
CA GLU A 4 5.89 10.24 -0.72
C GLU A 4 5.82 9.05 -1.71
N PRO A 5 6.52 9.02 -2.86
CA PRO A 5 6.46 7.87 -3.76
C PRO A 5 6.94 6.56 -3.11
N HIS A 6 7.94 6.64 -2.22
CA HIS A 6 8.44 5.46 -1.51
C HIS A 6 7.39 4.93 -0.53
N LEU A 7 6.78 5.83 0.24
CA LEU A 7 5.69 5.48 1.17
C LEU A 7 4.50 4.84 0.45
N ILE A 8 4.11 5.38 -0.72
CA ILE A 8 3.03 4.80 -1.54
C ILE A 8 3.41 3.41 -2.05
N ALA A 9 4.66 3.21 -2.50
CA ALA A 9 5.13 1.90 -2.95
C ALA A 9 5.12 0.86 -1.82
N GLU A 10 5.54 1.25 -0.60
CA GLU A 10 5.49 0.39 0.58
C GLU A 10 4.05 0.00 0.94
N ALA A 11 3.10 0.94 0.88
CA ALA A 11 1.68 0.65 1.12
C ALA A 11 1.11 -0.37 0.12
N ILE A 12 1.46 -0.24 -1.17
CA ILE A 12 1.05 -1.20 -2.22
C ILE A 12 1.70 -2.57 -1.98
N ALA A 13 2.99 -2.59 -1.64
CA ALA A 13 3.72 -3.83 -1.34
C ALA A 13 3.12 -4.55 -0.13
N ALA A 14 2.78 -3.82 0.94
CA ALA A 14 2.12 -4.36 2.12
C ALA A 14 0.74 -4.95 1.79
N PHE A 15 -0.06 -4.27 0.96
CA PHE A 15 -1.36 -4.78 0.51
C PHE A 15 -1.21 -6.09 -0.26
N SER A 16 -0.27 -6.13 -1.21
CA SER A 16 0.04 -7.34 -2.00
C SER A 16 0.48 -8.51 -1.12
N TYR A 17 1.41 -8.25 -0.19
CA TYR A 17 1.91 -9.26 0.74
C TYR A 17 0.79 -9.80 1.64
N ASN A 18 0.01 -8.93 2.27
CA ASN A 18 -1.06 -9.32 3.19
C ASN A 18 -2.16 -10.13 2.49
N ASN A 19 -2.55 -9.74 1.27
CA ASN A 19 -3.50 -10.52 0.48
C ASN A 19 -2.96 -11.89 0.09
N LYS A 20 -1.66 -12.00 -0.23
CA LYS A 20 -1.01 -13.28 -0.51
C LYS A 20 -0.95 -14.17 0.73
N ALA A 21 -0.56 -13.62 1.88
CA ALA A 21 -0.52 -14.34 3.16
C ALA A 21 -1.93 -14.79 3.60
N GLY A 22 -2.94 -13.94 3.43
CA GLY A 22 -4.34 -14.26 3.71
C GLY A 22 -4.82 -15.50 2.94
N ARG A 23 -4.49 -15.61 1.63
CA ARG A 23 -4.81 -16.81 0.84
C ARG A 23 -4.18 -18.08 1.42
N GLN A 24 -2.95 -17.98 1.92
CA GLN A 24 -2.25 -19.12 2.54
C GLN A 24 -2.91 -19.54 3.86
N SER A 25 -3.53 -18.60 4.57
CA SER A 25 -4.28 -18.84 5.81
C SER A 25 -5.78 -19.08 5.59
N SER A 26 -6.23 -19.35 4.37
CA SER A 26 -7.66 -19.52 4.00
C SER A 26 -8.56 -18.30 4.29
N LEU A 27 -7.96 -17.12 4.48
CA LEU A 27 -8.67 -15.85 4.57
C LEU A 27 -8.96 -15.31 3.17
N GLN A 28 -10.12 -14.65 3.01
CA GLN A 28 -10.45 -14.01 1.74
C GLN A 28 -9.54 -12.78 1.52
N PRO A 29 -8.97 -12.62 0.31
CA PRO A 29 -8.20 -11.42 -0.05
C PRO A 29 -9.09 -10.17 0.02
N LEU A 30 -8.51 -9.07 0.49
CA LEU A 30 -9.18 -7.77 0.46
C LEU A 30 -9.15 -7.19 -0.95
N SER A 31 -10.28 -6.70 -1.44
CA SER A 31 -10.33 -5.96 -2.72
C SER A 31 -9.85 -4.51 -2.59
N LYS A 32 -9.90 -3.95 -1.38
CA LYS A 32 -9.42 -2.60 -1.06
C LYS A 32 -8.98 -2.51 0.40
N ALA A 33 -8.02 -1.62 0.67
CA ALA A 33 -7.61 -1.26 2.01
C ALA A 33 -7.24 0.22 2.07
N MET A 34 -7.46 0.81 3.25
CA MET A 34 -6.94 2.13 3.57
C MET A 34 -5.65 1.94 4.38
N MET A 35 -4.50 2.27 3.78
CA MET A 35 -3.19 2.11 4.40
C MET A 35 -2.73 3.44 5.02
N PRO A 36 -2.65 3.53 6.35
CA PRO A 36 -2.08 4.72 6.98
C PRO A 36 -0.56 4.74 6.76
N GLY A 37 -0.03 5.93 6.47
CA GLY A 37 1.40 6.13 6.27
C GLY A 37 1.87 7.45 6.86
N ILE A 38 3.17 7.54 7.15
CA ILE A 38 3.80 8.75 7.66
C ILE A 38 5.15 8.94 6.98
N THR A 39 5.51 10.19 6.70
CA THR A 39 6.87 10.52 6.27
C THR A 39 7.30 11.88 6.79
N MET A 40 8.60 12.18 6.73
CA MET A 40 9.15 13.48 7.10
C MET A 40 9.34 14.35 5.85
N VAL A 41 8.77 15.55 5.85
CA VAL A 41 9.05 16.60 4.85
C VAL A 41 9.76 17.75 5.56
N GLY A 42 11.07 17.88 5.33
CA GLY A 42 11.91 18.72 6.18
C GLY A 42 11.95 18.18 7.61
N SER A 43 11.51 18.98 8.58
CA SER A 43 11.39 18.60 10.00
C SER A 43 9.96 18.26 10.43
N ALA A 44 8.97 18.33 9.53
CA ALA A 44 7.57 18.11 9.86
C ALA A 44 7.12 16.70 9.44
N PRO A 45 6.36 15.98 10.30
CA PRO A 45 5.68 14.75 9.89
C PRO A 45 4.49 15.08 8.98
N VAL A 46 4.31 14.30 7.92
CA VAL A 46 3.16 14.35 7.02
C VAL A 46 2.50 12.98 7.03
N PHE A 47 1.21 12.98 7.34
CA PHE A 47 0.39 11.78 7.42
C PHE A 47 -0.36 11.57 6.11
N TYR A 48 -0.43 10.31 5.67
CA TYR A 48 -1.12 9.91 4.46
C TYR A 48 -2.17 8.86 4.81
N ASN A 49 -3.31 8.99 4.14
CA ASN A 49 -4.32 7.96 4.11
C ASN A 49 -4.33 7.42 2.67
N ILE A 50 -3.72 6.25 2.45
CA ILE A 50 -3.41 5.75 1.11
C ILE A 50 -4.47 4.71 0.71
N PRO A 51 -5.36 5.00 -0.25
CA PRO A 51 -6.30 4.02 -0.77
C PRO A 51 -5.55 3.06 -1.70
N VAL A 52 -5.48 1.79 -1.32
CA VAL A 52 -4.92 0.73 -2.17
C VAL A 52 -6.04 -0.22 -2.57
N THR A 53 -6.14 -0.51 -3.86
CA THR A 53 -7.14 -1.45 -4.41
C THR A 53 -6.48 -2.57 -5.20
N GLN A 54 -7.22 -3.66 -5.37
CA GLN A 54 -6.79 -4.78 -6.19
C GLN A 54 -6.65 -4.37 -7.66
N GLU A 55 -7.48 -3.46 -8.17
CA GLU A 55 -7.37 -2.93 -9.53
C GLU A 55 -6.08 -2.13 -9.72
N LEU A 56 -5.72 -1.28 -8.75
CA LEU A 56 -4.44 -0.56 -8.76
C LEU A 56 -3.26 -1.54 -8.78
N LEU A 57 -3.30 -2.58 -7.93
CA LEU A 57 -2.25 -3.60 -7.89
C LEU A 57 -2.15 -4.35 -9.22
N THR A 58 -3.29 -4.76 -9.79
CA THR A 58 -3.32 -5.44 -11.10
C THR A 58 -2.73 -4.55 -12.18
N ALA A 59 -3.10 -3.28 -12.25
CA ALA A 59 -2.58 -2.34 -13.25
C ALA A 59 -1.05 -2.20 -13.17
N ILE A 60 -0.47 -2.20 -11.96
CA ILE A 60 0.98 -2.12 -11.76
C ILE A 60 1.69 -3.41 -12.19
N ILE A 61 1.09 -4.58 -11.94
CA ILE A 61 1.68 -5.88 -12.32
C ILE A 61 1.68 -6.08 -13.84
N THR A 62 0.69 -5.53 -14.54
CA THR A 62 0.53 -5.70 -15.99
C THR A 62 1.17 -4.59 -16.82
N ALA A 63 1.73 -3.55 -16.19
CA ALA A 63 2.31 -2.38 -16.86
C ALA A 63 3.67 -2.68 -17.54
#